data_AF-A0A497KM95-F1
#
_entry.id   AF-A0A497KM95-F1
#
_cell.length_a   1.000
_cell.length_b   1.000
_cell.length_c   1.000
_cell.angle_alpha   90.00
_cell.angle_beta   90.00
_cell.angle_gamma   90.00
#
_symmetry.space_group_name_H-M   'P 1'
#
loop_
_entity.id
_entity.type
_entity.pdbx_description
1 polymer ?
#
loop_
_entity_poly.entity_id
_entity_poly.type
_entity_poly.pdbx_seq_one_letter_code
_entity_poly.pdbx_strand_id
1 'polypeptide(L)'
;LIITLVVNKFSRIVPGVGIMVPGFLPPLLTALLTIIIFPVFTPANPYIIGYVSGSLGTLIGADLLNLKKLPNLRATMISIGGAGTFDGIYLTGVMAVFLIFLLTA
;
A
#
# COMPACT_ATOMS: atom_id res chain seq x y z
N LEU A 1 3.38 -1.61 -9.77
CA LEU A 1 4.10 -0.40 -10.26
C LEU A 1 3.36 0.90 -9.96
N ILE A 2 2.15 1.11 -10.49
CA ILE A 2 1.39 2.36 -10.25
C ILE A 2 1.18 2.57 -8.74
N ILE A 3 0.67 1.56 -8.02
CA ILE A 3 0.46 1.60 -6.57
C ILE A 3 1.76 2.00 -5.85
N THR A 4 2.87 1.34 -6.18
CA THR A 4 4.21 1.61 -5.64
C THR A 4 4.62 3.08 -5.78
N LEU A 5 4.49 3.65 -6.97
CA LEU A 5 4.90 5.04 -7.25
C LEU A 5 4.04 6.04 -6.50
N VAL A 6 2.73 5.83 -6.48
CA VAL A 6 1.80 6.71 -5.77
C VAL A 6 2.04 6.62 -4.26
N VAL A 7 2.07 5.41 -3.69
CA VAL A 7 2.32 5.22 -2.26
C VAL A 7 3.66 5.84 -1.85
N ASN A 8 4.72 5.65 -2.65
CA ASN A 8 6.02 6.26 -2.35
C ASN A 8 5.95 7.81 -2.35
N LYS A 9 5.23 8.40 -3.30
CA LYS A 9 5.08 9.86 -3.37
C LYS A 9 4.33 10.44 -2.16
N PHE A 10 3.35 9.72 -1.63
CA PHE A 10 2.55 10.16 -0.49
C PHE A 10 3.11 9.70 0.87
N SER A 11 4.09 8.80 0.87
CA SER A 11 4.78 8.38 2.09
C SER A 11 5.62 9.52 2.69
N ARG A 12 5.60 9.63 4.01
CA ARG A 12 6.39 10.59 4.77
C ARG A 12 7.06 9.89 5.93
N ILE A 13 8.31 10.25 6.19
CA ILE A 13 9.03 9.71 7.33
C ILE A 13 8.85 10.67 8.51
N VAL A 14 8.29 10.15 9.60
CA VAL A 14 8.01 10.91 10.81
C VAL A 14 8.95 10.43 11.91
N PRO A 15 9.82 11.30 12.46
CA PRO A 15 10.74 10.94 13.54
C PRO A 15 10.01 10.33 14.74
N GLY A 16 10.52 9.21 15.25
CA GLY A 16 9.95 8.50 16.40
C GLY A 16 8.71 7.65 16.09
N VAL A 17 8.15 7.74 14.87
CA VAL A 17 6.98 6.94 14.45
C VAL A 17 7.37 5.94 13.35
N GLY A 18 8.11 6.39 12.34
CA GLY A 18 8.51 5.59 11.18
C GLY A 18 7.91 6.12 9.88
N ILE A 19 7.55 5.23 8.96
CA ILE A 19 7.07 5.58 7.62
C ILE A 19 5.53 5.65 7.61
N MET A 20 4.97 6.85 7.50
CA MET A 20 3.53 7.06 7.45
C MET A 20 3.03 7.23 6.02
N VAL A 21 1.86 6.66 5.74
CA VAL A 21 1.09 6.83 4.50
C VAL A 21 -0.36 7.17 4.87
N PRO A 22 -1.08 8.01 4.11
CA PRO A 22 -2.50 8.23 4.34
C PRO A 22 -3.28 6.91 4.28
N GLY A 23 -3.96 6.53 5.38
CA GLY A 23 -4.45 5.16 5.58
C GLY A 23 -5.41 4.63 4.49
N PHE A 24 -6.30 5.46 3.96
CA PHE A 24 -7.25 5.05 2.92
C PHE A 24 -6.69 5.12 1.49
N LEU A 25 -5.55 5.78 1.29
CA LEU A 25 -5.01 6.02 -0.05
C LEU A 25 -4.62 4.71 -0.76
N PRO A 26 -3.77 3.82 -0.17
CA PRO A 26 -3.41 2.59 -0.87
C PRO A 26 -4.58 1.60 -1.08
N PRO A 27 -5.52 1.36 -0.13
CA PRO A 27 -6.68 0.52 -0.38
C PRO A 27 -7.57 0.99 -1.53
N LEU A 28 -7.92 2.28 -1.55
CA LEU A 28 -8.79 2.86 -2.58
C LEU A 28 -8.11 2.83 -3.95
N LEU A 29 -6.84 3.22 -4.01
CA LEU A 29 -6.06 3.17 -5.24
C LEU A 29 -5.98 1.75 -5.79
N THR A 30 -5.74 0.76 -4.92
CA THR A 30 -5.65 -0.65 -5.31
C THR A 30 -6.97 -1.15 -5.86
N ALA A 31 -8.09 -0.89 -5.17
CA ALA A 31 -9.41 -1.30 -5.61
C ALA A 31 -9.76 -0.69 -6.98
N LEU A 32 -9.57 0.63 -7.15
CA LEU A 32 -9.84 1.33 -8.40
C LEU A 32 -9.01 0.79 -9.56
N LEU A 33 -7.70 0.67 -9.38
CA LEU A 33 -6.81 0.16 -10.43
C LEU A 33 -7.13 -1.29 -10.77
N THR A 34 -7.47 -2.11 -9.78
CA THR A 34 -7.83 -3.51 -10.02
C THR A 34 -9.10 -3.57 -10.86
N ILE A 35 -10.16 -2.85 -10.48
CA ILE A 35 -11.45 -2.81 -11.20
C ILE A 35 -11.27 -2.35 -12.65
N ILE A 36 -10.41 -1.36 -12.89
CA ILE A 36 -10.16 -0.82 -14.24
C ILE A 36 -9.34 -1.81 -15.09
N ILE A 37 -8.35 -2.49 -14.50
CA ILE A 37 -7.35 -3.27 -15.25
C ILE A 37 -7.76 -4.73 -15.43
N PHE A 38 -8.42 -5.35 -14.43
CA PHE A 38 -8.77 -6.77 -14.49
C PHE A 38 -9.62 -7.17 -15.70
N PRO A 39 -10.54 -6.35 -16.26
CA PRO A 39 -11.32 -6.74 -17.43
C PRO A 39 -10.52 -6.72 -18.74
N VAL A 40 -9.40 -5.99 -18.76
CA VAL A 40 -8.55 -5.79 -19.95
C VAL A 40 -7.51 -6.90 -20.10
N PHE A 41 -7.09 -7.49 -18.99
CA PHE A 41 -6.15 -8.61 -18.95
C PHE A 41 -6.87 -9.96 -18.85
N THR A 42 -6.12 -11.05 -19.03
CA THR A 42 -6.58 -12.46 -18.94
C THR A 42 -7.57 -12.68 -17.79
N PRO A 43 -8.58 -13.56 -17.92
CA PRO A 43 -9.54 -13.84 -16.85
C PRO A 43 -8.83 -14.31 -15.58
N ALA A 44 -8.58 -13.36 -14.70
CA ALA A 44 -7.89 -13.52 -13.44
C ALA A 44 -8.78 -12.94 -12.34
N ASN A 45 -8.77 -13.60 -11.19
CA ASN A 45 -9.63 -13.22 -10.09
C ASN A 45 -9.24 -11.82 -9.57
N PRO A 46 -10.15 -10.82 -9.61
CA PRO A 46 -9.84 -9.45 -9.22
C PRO A 46 -9.45 -9.35 -7.74
N TYR A 47 -9.96 -10.22 -6.87
CA TYR A 47 -9.58 -10.25 -5.45
C TYR A 47 -8.11 -10.63 -5.27
N ILE A 48 -7.60 -11.58 -6.04
CA ILE A 48 -6.18 -11.98 -6.00
C ILE A 48 -5.31 -10.84 -6.50
N ILE A 49 -5.69 -10.22 -7.61
CA ILE A 49 -4.97 -9.07 -8.18
C ILE A 49 -4.91 -7.94 -7.16
N GLY A 50 -6.04 -7.57 -6.56
CA GLY A 50 -6.12 -6.51 -5.57
C GLY A 50 -5.27 -6.80 -4.33
N TYR A 51 -5.39 -7.99 -3.76
CA TYR A 51 -4.62 -8.37 -2.57
C TYR A 51 -3.12 -8.34 -2.82
N VAL A 52 -2.64 -8.98 -3.89
CA VAL A 52 -1.22 -9.10 -4.20
C VAL A 52 -0.65 -7.74 -4.62
N SER A 53 -1.30 -7.06 -5.55
CA SER A 53 -0.81 -5.78 -6.07
C SER A 53 -0.88 -4.66 -5.02
N GLY A 54 -1.91 -4.65 -4.18
CA GLY A 54 -2.07 -3.71 -3.07
C GLY A 54 -1.02 -3.91 -2.00
N SER A 55 -0.85 -5.15 -1.52
CA SER A 55 0.11 -5.47 -0.47
C SER A 55 1.55 -5.23 -0.94
N LEU A 56 1.95 -5.82 -2.08
CA LEU A 56 3.30 -5.63 -2.61
C LEU A 56 3.55 -4.19 -3.05
N GLY A 57 2.56 -3.56 -3.69
CA GLY A 57 2.65 -2.17 -4.11
C GLY A 57 2.90 -1.23 -2.94
N THR A 58 2.16 -1.44 -1.84
CA THR A 58 2.27 -0.64 -0.62
C THR A 58 3.58 -0.92 0.12
N LEU A 59 3.96 -2.18 0.31
CA LEU A 59 5.24 -2.56 0.93
C LEU A 59 6.43 -1.96 0.18
N ILE A 60 6.47 -2.11 -1.14
CA ILE A 60 7.58 -1.59 -1.94
C ILE A 60 7.58 -0.05 -1.90
N GLY A 61 6.40 0.57 -2.07
CA GLY A 61 6.26 2.02 -2.18
C GLY A 61 6.52 2.75 -0.87
N ALA A 62 5.90 2.28 0.21
CA ALA A 62 6.01 2.87 1.54
C ALA A 62 7.37 2.50 2.14
N ASP A 63 7.68 1.22 2.29
CA ASP A 63 8.81 0.81 3.10
C ASP A 63 10.12 0.75 2.30
N LEU A 64 10.19 -0.12 1.29
CA LEU A 64 11.46 -0.44 0.62
C LEU A 64 12.11 0.77 -0.06
N LEU A 65 11.31 1.59 -0.75
CA LEU A 65 11.82 2.77 -1.45
C LEU A 65 12.20 3.92 -0.50
N ASN A 66 11.80 3.89 0.76
CA ASN A 66 12.18 4.89 1.76
C ASN A 66 13.32 4.44 2.69
N LEU A 67 13.78 3.20 2.60
CA LEU A 67 14.89 2.67 3.40
C LEU A 67 16.15 3.56 3.35
N LYS A 68 16.46 4.13 2.17
CA LYS A 68 17.64 5.00 1.97
C LYS A 68 17.57 6.32 2.75
N LYS A 69 16.37 6.74 3.15
CA LYS A 69 16.15 8.00 3.89
C LYS A 69 16.18 7.76 5.41
N LEU A 70 16.17 6.50 5.85
CA LEU A 70 16.18 6.11 7.26
C LEU A 70 17.46 6.52 8.03
N PRO A 71 18.67 6.45 7.47
CA PRO A 71 19.91 6.82 8.19
C PRO A 71 19.96 8.29 8.64
N ASN A 72 19.14 9.15 8.02
CA ASN A 72 19.06 10.57 8.40
C ASN A 72 18.24 10.80 9.68
N LEU A 73 17.53 9.77 10.17
CA LEU A 73 16.85 9.83 11.45
C LEU A 73 17.83 9.43 12.53
N ARG A 74 18.07 10.32 13.49
CA ARG A 74 18.75 10.04 14.76
C ARG A 74 17.86 9.16 15.67
N ALA A 75 17.26 8.10 15.13
CA ALA A 75 16.34 7.22 15.82
C ALA A 75 17.02 5.87 16.06
N THR A 76 16.99 5.39 17.31
CA THR A 76 17.56 4.09 17.72
C THR A 76 16.75 2.90 17.21
N MET A 77 15.45 3.11 16.94
CA MET A 77 14.54 2.14 16.32
C MET A 77 13.57 2.83 15.37
N ILE A 78 13.21 2.14 14.30
CA ILE A 78 12.25 2.59 13.28
C ILE A 78 11.28 1.44 13.00
N SER A 79 9.98 1.70 13.11
CA SER A 79 8.94 0.76 12.69
C SER A 79 8.77 0.81 11.17
N ILE A 80 8.78 -0.36 10.53
CA ILE A 80 8.59 -0.55 9.09
C ILE A 80 7.28 -1.35 8.93
N GLY A 81 6.44 -0.97 7.97
CA GLY A 81 5.11 -1.56 7.75
C GLY A 81 4.04 -1.08 8.73
N GLY A 82 4.36 -0.89 10.02
CA GLY A 82 3.40 -0.58 11.09
C GLY A 82 3.66 0.72 11.85
N ALA A 83 4.18 1.75 11.20
CA ALA A 83 4.38 3.07 11.81
C ALA A 83 3.03 3.80 11.98
N GLY A 84 2.18 3.28 12.87
CA GLY A 84 0.78 3.66 13.09
C GLY A 84 -0.02 2.47 13.65
N THR A 85 -1.28 2.69 14.04
CA THR A 85 -2.13 1.65 14.67
C THR A 85 -2.54 0.49 13.73
N PHE A 86 -2.32 0.61 12.43
CA PHE A 86 -2.62 -0.43 11.45
C PHE A 86 -1.47 -0.56 10.45
N ASP A 87 -1.00 -1.80 10.23
CA ASP A 87 -0.05 -2.12 9.17
C ASP A 87 -0.69 -1.75 7.82
N GLY A 88 -0.15 -0.71 7.19
CA GLY A 88 -0.68 -0.19 5.95
C GLY A 88 -0.66 -1.23 4.84
N ILE A 89 0.26 -2.21 4.89
CA ILE A 89 0.35 -3.29 3.92
C ILE A 89 -0.83 -4.24 4.07
N TYR A 90 -1.02 -4.77 5.28
CA TYR A 90 -2.09 -5.71 5.59
C TYR A 90 -3.46 -5.10 5.37
N LEU A 91 -3.69 -3.90 5.91
CA LEU A 91 -4.97 -3.21 5.77
C LEU A 91 -5.27 -2.90 4.30
N THR A 92 -4.26 -2.57 3.50
CA THR A 92 -4.44 -2.35 2.05
C THR A 92 -4.91 -3.60 1.34
N GLY A 93 -4.28 -4.75 1.58
CA GLY A 93 -4.69 -6.00 0.93
C GLY A 93 -6.14 -6.36 1.26
N VAL A 94 -6.48 -6.40 2.55
CA VAL A 94 -7.82 -6.81 3.01
C VAL A 94 -8.90 -5.80 2.61
N MET A 95 -8.66 -4.50 2.81
CA MET A 95 -9.63 -3.46 2.45
C MET A 95 -9.81 -3.36 0.93
N ALA A 96 -8.75 -3.54 0.14
CA ALA A 96 -8.89 -3.54 -1.31
C ALA A 96 -9.79 -4.68 -1.79
N VAL A 97 -9.63 -5.89 -1.25
CA VAL A 97 -10.51 -7.03 -1.57
C VAL A 97 -11.96 -6.73 -1.19
N PHE A 98 -12.18 -6.18 0.00
CA PHE A 98 -13.51 -5.79 0.46
C PHE A 98 -14.14 -4.71 -0.43
N LEU A 99 -13.37 -3.69 -0.82
CA LEU A 99 -13.81 -2.61 -1.71
C LEU A 99 -14.11 -3.13 -3.12
N ILE A 100 -13.28 -4.02 -3.65
CA ILE A 100 -13.54 -4.68 -4.95
C ILE A 100 -14.86 -5.42 -4.86
N PHE A 101 -15.06 -6.26 -3.84
CA PHE A 101 -16.30 -6.99 -3.63
C PHE A 101 -17.51 -6.05 -3.60
N LEU A 102 -17.45 -4.98 -2.79
CA LEU A 102 -18.54 -4.01 -2.68
C LEU A 102 -18.88 -3.30 -4.00
N LEU A 103 -17.88 -3.06 -4.85
CA LEU A 103 -18.04 -2.31 -6.10
C LEU A 103 -18.37 -3.20 -7.32
N THR A 104 -18.14 -4.50 -7.22
CA THR A 104 -18.38 -5.45 -8.33
C THR A 104 -19.46 -6.49 -8.04
N ALA A 105 -20.00 -6.53 -6.82
CA ALA A 105 -21.12 -7.39 -6.43
C ALA A 105 -22.46 -6.93 -7.01
#